data_AF-H6NC65-F1
#
_entry.id   AF-H6NC65-F1
#
_cell.length_a   1.000
_cell.length_b   1.000
_cell.length_c   1.000
_cell.angle_alpha   90.00
_cell.angle_beta   90.00
_cell.angle_gamma   90.00
#
_symmetry.space_group_name_H-M   'P 1'
#
loop_
_entity.id
_entity.type
_entity.pdbx_description
1 polymer ?
#
loop_
_entity_poly.entity_id
_entity_poly.type
_entity_poly.pdbx_seq_one_letter_code
_entity_poly.pdbx_strand_id
1 'polypeptide(L)'
;MNAESSPGIGVRHSASAAKNGEAVAAMLAVLLGMAVLTAAHWWSSGDPASANPRLLKLASWVPGGLRIGPYAGKEAAALTVWLGSWPVLFLLLRRYDPPLKPWAYGFAAVFVLLLLLLWPPVYHAIYGWPA
;
A
#
# COMPACT_ATOMS: atom_id res chain seq x y z
N MET A 1 7.56 66.85 8.29
CA MET A 1 8.05 65.99 7.19
C MET A 1 7.45 64.62 7.39
N ASN A 2 6.45 64.30 6.56
CA ASN A 2 5.72 63.04 6.57
C ASN A 2 6.55 61.99 5.83
N ALA A 3 6.64 60.77 6.37
CA ALA A 3 7.03 59.60 5.62
C ALA A 3 6.17 58.42 6.11
N GLU A 4 5.00 58.27 5.50
CA GLU A 4 4.22 57.04 5.53
C GLU A 4 5.03 55.95 4.82
N SER A 5 5.52 54.97 5.59
CA SER A 5 6.06 53.73 5.02
C SER A 5 4.89 52.80 4.67
N SER A 6 4.66 52.68 3.36
CA SER A 6 3.66 51.85 2.69
C SER A 6 3.60 50.41 3.24
N PRO A 7 2.40 49.85 3.53
CA PRO A 7 2.27 48.44 3.83
C PRO A 7 2.43 47.65 2.53
N GLY A 8 3.57 46.98 2.38
CA GLY A 8 3.80 46.03 1.31
C GLY A 8 2.71 44.96 1.30
N ILE A 9 1.87 45.01 0.27
CA ILE A 9 0.87 43.97 -0.02
C ILE A 9 1.65 42.71 -0.39
N GLY A 10 2.00 41.93 0.62
CA GLY A 10 2.42 40.56 0.44
C GLY A 10 1.24 39.78 -0.13
N VAL A 11 1.27 39.53 -1.43
CA VAL A 11 0.39 38.56 -2.08
C VAL A 11 0.69 37.21 -1.43
N ARG A 12 -0.04 36.88 -0.36
CA ARG A 12 -0.10 35.50 0.13
C ARG A 12 -0.75 34.73 -1.00
N HIS A 13 0.05 34.05 -1.80
CA HIS A 13 -0.43 32.91 -2.57
C HIS A 13 -1.11 32.01 -1.55
N SER A 14 -2.44 32.01 -1.51
CA SER A 14 -3.18 30.96 -0.85
C SER A 14 -2.95 29.71 -1.69
N ALA A 15 -1.80 29.07 -1.50
CA ALA A 15 -1.65 27.67 -1.83
C ALA A 15 -2.85 27.02 -1.13
N SER A 16 -3.83 26.57 -1.91
CA SER A 16 -4.93 25.76 -1.41
C SER A 16 -4.29 24.75 -0.49
N ALA A 17 -4.54 24.85 0.83
CA ALA A 17 -3.90 23.98 1.81
C ALA A 17 -4.09 22.54 1.32
N ALA A 18 -3.00 21.92 0.89
CA ALA A 18 -3.05 20.62 0.25
C ALA A 18 -3.68 19.66 1.26
N LYS A 19 -4.86 19.13 0.93
CA LYS A 19 -5.59 18.26 1.84
C LYS A 19 -4.80 16.96 1.99
N ASN A 20 -4.48 16.60 3.23
CA ASN A 20 -3.67 15.41 3.51
C ASN A 20 -4.39 14.09 3.20
N GLY A 21 -5.70 14.12 2.93
CA GLY A 21 -6.51 12.93 2.66
C GLY A 21 -6.07 12.13 1.43
N GLU A 22 -5.51 12.78 0.41
CA GLU A 22 -4.97 12.07 -0.77
C GLU A 22 -3.75 11.23 -0.42
N ALA A 23 -2.85 11.77 0.41
CA ALA A 23 -1.68 11.05 0.90
C ALA A 23 -2.09 9.86 1.79
N VAL A 24 -3.08 10.05 2.66
CA VAL A 24 -3.62 8.96 3.49
C VAL A 24 -4.28 7.87 2.64
N ALA A 25 -5.02 8.23 1.60
CA ALA A 25 -5.60 7.26 0.67
C ALA A 25 -4.52 6.42 -0.02
N ALA A 26 -3.44 7.05 -0.48
CA ALA A 26 -2.30 6.34 -1.09
C ALA A 26 -1.62 5.39 -0.08
N MET A 27 -1.36 5.86 1.15
CA MET A 27 -0.79 5.04 2.23
C MET A 27 -1.64 3.79 2.51
N LEU A 28 -2.96 3.97 2.68
CA LEU A 28 -3.89 2.88 2.95
C LEU A 28 -3.97 1.88 1.79
N ALA A 29 -4.02 2.37 0.55
CA ALA A 29 -4.06 1.51 -0.63
C ALA A 29 -2.81 0.62 -0.73
N VAL A 30 -1.63 1.18 -0.45
CA VAL A 30 -0.37 0.42 -0.40
C VAL A 30 -0.43 -0.66 0.69
N LEU A 31 -0.91 -0.33 1.89
CA LEU A 31 -1.06 -1.31 2.96
C LEU A 31 -2.02 -2.44 2.60
N LEU A 32 -3.11 -2.15 1.89
CA LEU A 32 -4.04 -3.18 1.42
C LEU A 32 -3.39 -4.11 0.38
N GLY A 33 -2.64 -3.56 -0.58
CA GLY A 33 -1.86 -4.36 -1.53
C GLY A 33 -0.85 -5.27 -0.83
N MET A 34 -0.07 -4.72 0.10
CA MET A 34 0.89 -5.47 0.91
C MET A 34 0.22 -6.55 1.76
N ALA A 35 -0.92 -6.26 2.39
CA ALA A 35 -1.66 -7.24 3.18
C ALA A 35 -2.14 -8.43 2.33
N VAL A 36 -2.60 -8.16 1.11
CA VAL A 36 -3.00 -9.21 0.15
C VAL A 36 -1.79 -10.02 -0.30
N LEU A 37 -0.66 -9.38 -0.55
CA LEU A 37 0.59 -10.07 -0.86
C LEU A 37 0.99 -11.03 0.26
N THR A 38 1.01 -10.55 1.50
CA THR A 38 1.33 -11.34 2.70
C THR A 38 0.35 -12.50 2.87
N ALA A 39 -0.96 -12.26 2.74
CA ALA A 39 -1.98 -13.30 2.85
C ALA A 39 -1.84 -14.37 1.75
N ALA A 40 -1.64 -13.95 0.50
CA ALA A 40 -1.42 -14.87 -0.62
C ALA A 40 -0.12 -15.67 -0.46
N HIS A 41 0.91 -15.05 0.10
CA HIS A 41 2.16 -15.73 0.44
C HIS A 41 1.91 -16.82 1.49
N TRP A 42 1.30 -16.47 2.62
CA TRP A 42 1.04 -17.40 3.71
C TRP A 42 0.11 -18.54 3.31
N TRP A 43 -0.94 -18.24 2.54
CA TRP A 43 -1.84 -19.28 2.02
C TRP A 43 -1.10 -20.29 1.13
N SER A 44 -0.25 -19.78 0.23
CA SER A 44 0.58 -20.62 -0.65
C SER A 44 1.64 -21.41 0.10
N SER A 45 2.17 -20.89 1.20
CA SER A 45 3.13 -21.59 2.05
C SER A 45 2.46 -22.66 2.93
N GLY A 46 1.27 -22.39 3.48
CA GLY A 46 0.57 -23.30 4.38
C GLY A 46 -0.28 -24.37 3.68
N ASP A 47 -0.88 -24.05 2.53
CA ASP A 47 -1.65 -24.99 1.69
C ASP A 47 -1.36 -24.76 0.20
N PRO A 48 -0.18 -25.22 -0.28
CA PRO A 48 0.21 -25.05 -1.67
C PRO A 48 -0.75 -25.71 -2.66
N ALA A 49 -1.35 -26.84 -2.27
CA ALA A 49 -2.23 -27.63 -3.15
C ALA A 49 -3.50 -26.86 -3.52
N SER A 50 -4.07 -26.11 -2.58
CA SER A 50 -5.24 -25.28 -2.87
C SER A 50 -4.86 -23.90 -3.43
N ALA A 51 -3.80 -23.28 -2.91
CA ALA A 51 -3.45 -21.91 -3.27
C ALA A 51 -2.82 -21.79 -4.67
N ASN A 52 -1.84 -22.64 -4.98
CA ASN A 52 -1.00 -22.46 -6.16
C ASN A 52 -1.77 -22.54 -7.49
N PRO A 53 -2.76 -23.43 -7.69
CA PRO A 53 -3.55 -23.42 -8.92
C PRO A 53 -4.31 -22.11 -9.16
N ARG A 54 -4.82 -21.48 -8.09
CA ARG A 54 -5.53 -20.21 -8.17
C ARG A 54 -4.58 -19.04 -8.45
N LEU A 55 -3.43 -19.04 -7.80
CA LEU A 55 -2.38 -18.06 -8.05
C LEU A 55 -1.81 -18.20 -9.47
N LEU A 56 -1.63 -19.41 -9.98
CA LEU A 56 -1.24 -19.63 -11.38
C LEU A 56 -2.29 -19.14 -12.37
N LYS A 57 -3.58 -19.32 -12.06
CA LYS A 57 -4.67 -18.75 -12.85
C LYS A 57 -4.65 -17.22 -12.86
N LEU A 58 -4.25 -16.57 -11.76
CA LEU A 58 -4.02 -15.12 -11.77
C LEU A 58 -2.75 -14.76 -12.56
N ALA A 59 -1.67 -15.52 -12.40
CA ALA A 59 -0.41 -15.31 -13.10
C ALA A 59 -0.54 -15.43 -14.62
N SER A 60 -1.50 -16.22 -15.13
CA SER A 60 -1.73 -16.36 -16.58
C SER A 60 -2.22 -15.07 -17.26
N TRP A 61 -2.72 -14.11 -16.49
CA TRP A 61 -3.13 -12.79 -16.99
C TRP A 61 -1.95 -11.81 -17.08
N VAL A 62 -0.83 -12.13 -16.42
CA VAL A 62 0.40 -11.34 -16.47
C VAL A 62 1.24 -11.83 -17.65
N PRO A 63 1.67 -10.95 -18.57
CA PRO A 63 2.57 -11.32 -19.65
C PRO A 63 3.85 -11.99 -19.10
N GLY A 64 4.09 -13.24 -19.48
CA GLY A 64 5.21 -14.03 -18.97
C GLY A 64 5.07 -14.51 -17.52
N GLY A 65 3.95 -14.26 -16.84
CA GLY A 65 3.74 -14.56 -15.42
C GLY A 65 3.87 -16.04 -15.08
N LEU A 66 3.47 -16.94 -15.98
CA LEU A 66 3.61 -18.39 -15.77
C LEU A 66 5.07 -18.85 -15.65
N ARG A 67 6.03 -18.09 -16.20
CA ARG A 67 7.48 -18.40 -16.06
C ARG A 67 7.98 -18.17 -14.63
N ILE A 68 7.32 -17.28 -13.90
CA ILE A 68 7.63 -16.93 -12.51
C ILE A 68 6.81 -17.81 -11.53
N GLY A 69 5.77 -18.47 -12.04
CA GLY A 69 4.95 -19.40 -11.28
C GLY A 69 3.95 -18.71 -10.34
N PRO A 70 3.55 -19.35 -9.22
CA PRO A 70 2.55 -18.82 -8.30
C PRO A 70 2.92 -17.45 -7.72
N TYR A 71 4.21 -17.10 -7.66
CA TYR A 71 4.66 -15.79 -7.17
C TYR A 71 4.12 -14.64 -8.03
N ALA A 72 4.10 -14.76 -9.36
CA ALA A 72 3.47 -13.76 -10.22
C ALA A 72 1.96 -13.60 -9.91
N GLY A 73 1.30 -14.66 -9.48
CA GLY A 73 -0.09 -14.61 -9.02
C GLY A 73 -0.27 -13.82 -7.73
N LYS A 74 0.69 -13.93 -6.78
CA LYS A 74 0.70 -13.17 -5.52
C LYS A 74 0.86 -11.68 -5.81
N GLU A 75 1.82 -11.32 -6.67
CA GLU A 75 2.05 -9.95 -7.12
C GLU A 75 0.85 -9.39 -7.89
N ALA A 76 0.24 -10.17 -8.79
CA ALA A 76 -0.96 -9.76 -9.52
C ALA A 76 -2.15 -9.48 -8.59
N ALA A 77 -2.37 -10.31 -7.57
CA ALA A 77 -3.42 -10.09 -6.57
C ALA A 77 -3.16 -8.81 -5.77
N ALA A 78 -1.92 -8.61 -5.30
CA ALA A 78 -1.50 -7.43 -4.56
C ALA A 78 -1.68 -6.14 -5.38
N LEU A 79 -1.22 -6.14 -6.64
CA LEU A 79 -1.37 -5.02 -7.57
C LEU A 79 -2.84 -4.71 -7.84
N THR A 80 -3.67 -5.73 -8.05
CA THR A 80 -5.10 -5.56 -8.30
C THR A 80 -5.78 -4.87 -7.13
N VAL A 81 -5.48 -5.28 -5.89
CA VAL A 81 -6.09 -4.68 -4.70
C VAL A 81 -5.52 -3.30 -4.41
N TRP A 82 -4.22 -3.08 -4.60
CA TRP A 82 -3.63 -1.75 -4.46
C TRP A 82 -4.27 -0.74 -5.43
N LEU A 83 -4.26 -1.06 -6.73
CA LEU A 83 -4.80 -0.17 -7.77
C LEU A 83 -6.33 -0.08 -7.73
N GLY A 84 -7.02 -1.14 -7.33
CA GLY A 84 -8.47 -1.15 -7.19
C GLY A 84 -8.97 -0.40 -5.96
N SER A 85 -8.26 -0.48 -4.84
CA SER A 85 -8.64 0.23 -3.61
C SER A 85 -8.28 1.72 -3.64
N TRP A 86 -7.20 2.10 -4.34
CA TRP A 86 -6.76 3.49 -4.43
C TRP A 86 -7.84 4.47 -4.91
N PRO A 87 -8.55 4.28 -6.04
CA PRO A 87 -9.57 5.23 -6.47
C PRO A 87 -10.74 5.32 -5.49
N VAL A 88 -11.13 4.21 -4.86
CA VAL A 88 -12.18 4.18 -3.85
C VAL A 88 -11.77 5.01 -2.64
N LEU A 89 -10.57 4.77 -2.11
CA LEU A 89 -10.02 5.50 -0.97
C LEU A 89 -9.78 6.98 -1.30
N PHE A 90 -9.28 7.28 -2.50
CA PHE A 90 -9.07 8.64 -2.97
C PHE A 90 -10.39 9.41 -3.00
N LEU A 91 -11.44 8.87 -3.63
CA LEU A 91 -12.73 9.54 -3.69
C LEU A 91 -13.34 9.77 -2.30
N LEU A 92 -13.13 8.83 -1.39
CA LEU A 92 -13.61 8.92 -0.01
C LEU A 92 -12.82 9.97 0.81
N LEU A 93 -11.49 10.00 0.68
CA LEU A 93 -10.61 10.77 1.56
C LEU A 93 -10.16 12.11 0.98
N ARG A 94 -10.27 12.36 -0.34
CA ARG A 94 -9.78 13.61 -1.00
C ARG A 94 -10.34 14.91 -0.42
N ARG A 95 -11.49 14.85 0.27
CA ARG A 95 -12.10 16.03 0.91
C ARG A 95 -11.71 16.21 2.38
N TYR A 96 -11.13 15.18 3.00
CA TYR A 96 -10.69 15.16 4.38
C TYR A 96 -9.27 15.72 4.50
N ASP A 97 -9.01 16.45 5.60
CA ASP A 97 -7.68 16.97 5.92
C ASP A 97 -7.21 16.46 7.29
N PRO A 98 -6.88 15.16 7.40
CA PRO A 98 -6.40 14.59 8.65
C PRO A 98 -4.96 15.04 8.95
N PRO A 99 -4.56 15.10 10.23
CA PRO A 99 -3.16 15.35 10.58
C PRO A 99 -2.27 14.24 10.02
N LEU A 100 -1.30 14.58 9.16
CA LEU A 100 -0.52 13.58 8.43
C LEU A 100 0.42 12.76 9.33
N LYS A 101 0.96 13.35 10.41
CA LYS A 101 1.93 12.69 11.32
C LYS A 101 1.45 11.33 11.87
N PRO A 102 0.28 11.22 12.54
CA PRO A 102 -0.18 9.92 13.06
C PRO A 102 -0.41 8.89 11.95
N TRP A 103 -0.93 9.31 10.79
CA TRP A 103 -1.12 8.42 9.64
C TRP A 103 0.21 7.90 9.08
N ALA A 104 1.21 8.76 8.98
CA ALA A 104 2.55 8.38 8.53
C ALA A 104 3.22 7.38 9.50
N TYR A 105 3.11 7.59 10.80
CA TYR A 105 3.63 6.64 11.80
C TYR A 105 2.87 5.31 11.79
N GLY A 106 1.54 5.35 11.71
CA GLY A 106 0.72 4.15 11.58
C GLY A 106 1.05 3.38 10.30
N PHE A 107 1.19 4.08 9.17
CA PHE A 107 1.63 3.50 7.91
C PHE A 107 2.97 2.80 8.05
N ALA A 108 3.99 3.49 8.57
CA ALA A 108 5.32 2.92 8.73
C ALA A 108 5.31 1.67 9.63
N ALA A 109 4.59 1.72 10.75
CA ALA A 109 4.48 0.59 11.67
C ALA A 109 3.82 -0.64 11.01
N VAL A 110 2.68 -0.45 10.35
CA VAL A 110 1.96 -1.55 9.68
C VAL A 110 2.75 -2.07 8.48
N PHE A 111 3.39 -1.18 7.71
CA PHE A 111 4.21 -1.56 6.57
C PHE A 111 5.41 -2.41 7.00
N VAL A 112 6.13 -2.00 8.04
CA VAL A 112 7.23 -2.79 8.62
C VAL A 112 6.73 -4.13 9.15
N LEU A 113 5.58 -4.15 9.84
CA LEU A 113 4.98 -5.40 10.30
C LEU A 113 4.67 -6.36 9.13
N LEU A 114 4.08 -5.87 8.04
CA LEU A 114 3.79 -6.68 6.85
C LEU A 114 5.05 -7.21 6.17
N LEU A 115 6.13 -6.41 6.13
CA LEU A 115 7.44 -6.85 5.66
C LEU A 115 8.03 -7.96 6.54
N LEU A 116 7.95 -7.81 7.86
CA LEU A 116 8.41 -8.83 8.80
C LEU A 116 7.62 -10.12 8.61
N LEU A 117 6.30 -10.06 8.40
CA LEU A 117 5.48 -11.24 8.14
C LEU A 117 5.79 -11.94 6.80
N LEU A 118 6.33 -11.21 5.82
CA LEU A 118 6.83 -11.79 4.56
C LEU A 118 8.23 -12.39 4.70
N TRP A 119 8.95 -12.09 5.78
CA TRP A 119 10.33 -12.50 5.94
C TRP A 119 10.43 -14.01 6.25
N PRO A 120 11.26 -14.79 5.51
CA PRO A 120 11.37 -16.23 5.70
C PRO A 120 11.60 -16.70 7.14
N PRO A 121 12.50 -16.09 7.94
CA PRO A 121 12.66 -16.48 9.33
C PRO A 121 11.38 -16.40 10.15
N VAL A 122 10.49 -15.43 9.88
CA VAL A 122 9.27 -15.22 10.64
C VAL A 122 8.22 -16.27 10.28
N TYR A 123 7.89 -16.43 9.00
CA TYR A 123 6.85 -17.39 8.64
C TYR A 123 7.34 -18.85 8.73
N HIS A 124 8.63 -19.14 8.55
CA HIS A 124 9.17 -20.47 8.84
C HIS A 124 9.26 -20.77 10.35
N ALA A 125 9.40 -19.76 11.21
CA ALA A 125 9.25 -19.99 12.65
C ALA A 125 7.82 -20.48 13.01
N ILE A 126 6.82 -20.18 12.18
CA ILE A 126 5.42 -20.56 12.38
C ILE A 126 5.09 -21.89 11.69
N TYR A 127 5.48 -22.05 10.42
CA TYR A 127 5.16 -23.22 9.60
C TYR A 127 6.23 -24.32 9.60
N GLY A 128 7.39 -24.07 10.21
CA GLY A 128 8.57 -24.90 10.07
C GLY A 128 9.35 -24.60 8.79
N TRP A 129 10.59 -25.05 8.75
CA TRP A 129 11.39 -25.01 7.52
C TRP A 129 11.00 -26.20 6.64
N PRO A 130 10.79 -25.99 5.32
CA PRO A 130 10.67 -27.11 4.40
C PRO A 130 11.98 -27.92 4.46
N ALA A 131 11.84 -29.24 4.61
CA ALA A 131 12.94 -30.20 4.66
C ALA A 131 13.66 -30.34 3.31
#